data_AF-A0A2V3DPX6-F1
#
_entry.id   AF-A0A2V3DPX6-F1
#
_cell.length_a   1.000
_cell.length_b   1.000
_cell.length_c   1.000
_cell.angle_alpha   90.00
_cell.angle_beta   90.00
_cell.angle_gamma   90.00
#
_symmetry.space_group_name_H-M   'P 1'
#
loop_
_entity.id
_entity.type
_entity.pdbx_description
1 polymer ?
#
loop_
_entity_poly.entity_id
_entity_poly.type
_entity_poly.pdbx_seq_one_letter_code
_entity_poly.pdbx_strand_id
1 'polypeptide(L)'
;MAVQITSRKGDAVPLSRDEYDALEQTVHLLKVPANASRLSESRQQSNAGILKEPELSESGWSSHRMVQENHQGAPPRLSCAG
;
A
#
# COMPACT_ATOMS: atom_id res chain seq x y z
N MET A 1 -0.83 23.00 6.05
CA MET A 1 -1.70 23.38 7.18
C MET A 1 -3.04 22.70 6.97
N ALA A 2 -3.58 22.03 7.98
CA ALA A 2 -4.91 21.43 7.89
C ALA A 2 -5.99 22.48 8.20
N VAL A 3 -7.10 22.46 7.46
CA VAL A 3 -8.27 23.29 7.71
C VAL A 3 -9.31 22.44 8.42
N GLN A 4 -10.01 22.99 9.41
CA GLN A 4 -11.11 22.32 10.09
C GLN A 4 -12.42 23.02 9.77
N ILE A 5 -13.44 22.22 9.47
CA ILE A 5 -14.83 22.66 9.30
C ILE A 5 -15.61 22.17 10.51
N THR A 6 -16.21 23.10 11.27
CA THR A 6 -17.03 22.77 12.44
C THR A 6 -18.50 23.08 12.19
N SER A 7 -19.41 22.20 12.61
CA SER A 7 -20.85 22.38 12.43
C SER A 7 -21.65 21.76 13.58
N ARG A 8 -22.91 22.19 13.75
CA ARG A 8 -23.84 21.60 14.73
C ARG A 8 -24.04 20.09 14.55
N LYS A 9 -23.79 19.56 13.34
CA LYS A 9 -23.93 18.13 13.02
C LYS A 9 -22.60 17.35 13.12
N GLY A 10 -21.49 18.01 13.45
CA GLY A 10 -20.17 17.38 13.56
C GLY A 10 -19.08 18.15 12.81
N ASP A 11 -17.84 17.70 13.03
CA ASP A 11 -16.63 18.33 12.53
C ASP A 11 -15.97 17.47 11.45
N ALA A 12 -15.29 18.11 10.52
CA ALA A 12 -14.54 17.45 9.47
C ALA A 12 -13.23 18.19 9.18
N VAL A 13 -12.22 17.44 8.74
CA VAL A 13 -10.93 17.97 8.28
C VAL A 13 -10.82 17.62 6.80
N PRO A 14 -11.09 18.56 5.88
CA PRO A 14 -10.80 18.34 4.47
C PRO A 14 -9.30 18.18 4.26
N LEU A 15 -8.94 17.13 3.52
CA LEU A 15 -7.59 16.87 3.03
C LEU A 15 -7.63 16.83 1.51
N SER A 16 -6.53 17.19 0.86
CA SER A 16 -6.37 16.84 -0.55
C SER A 16 -6.36 15.32 -0.72
N ARG A 17 -6.64 14.83 -1.94
CA ARG A 17 -6.64 13.40 -2.22
C ARG A 17 -5.26 12.78 -1.95
N ASP A 18 -4.20 13.45 -2.41
CA ASP A 18 -2.82 12.99 -2.27
C ASP A 18 -2.39 12.92 -0.80
N GLU A 19 -2.78 13.89 0.03
CA GLU A 19 -2.51 13.87 1.47
C GLU A 19 -3.24 12.71 2.15
N TYR A 20 -4.50 12.46 1.81
CA TYR A 20 -5.24 11.32 2.36
C TYR A 20 -4.58 9.99 1.97
N ASP A 21 -4.23 9.82 0.70
CA ASP A 21 -3.62 8.59 0.21
C ASP A 21 -2.24 8.36 0.87
N ALA A 22 -1.42 9.41 1.02
CA ALA A 22 -0.14 9.32 1.71
C ALA A 22 -0.28 8.89 3.19
N LEU A 23 -1.29 9.42 3.89
CA LEU A 23 -1.59 9.04 5.27
C LEU A 23 -2.08 7.59 5.37
N GLU A 24 -2.99 7.16 4.48
CA GLU A 24 -3.49 5.79 4.45
C GLU A 24 -2.36 4.79 4.22
N GLN A 25 -1.48 5.05 3.25
CA GLN A 25 -0.33 4.19 2.96
C GLN A 25 0.63 4.12 4.14
N THR A 26 0.91 5.26 4.79
CA THR A 26 1.76 5.29 5.98
C THR A 26 1.17 4.47 7.11
N VAL A 27 -0.13 4.63 7.39
CA VAL A 27 -0.84 3.82 8.38
C VAL A 27 -0.77 2.35 8.01
N HIS A 28 -1.00 1.99 6.75
CA HIS A 28 -0.90 0.61 6.26
C HIS A 28 0.47 0.00 6.55
N LEU A 29 1.54 0.71 6.23
CA LEU A 29 2.90 0.27 6.50
C LEU A 29 3.17 0.11 8.01
N LEU A 30 2.70 1.04 8.83
CA LEU A 30 2.99 1.05 10.27
C LEU A 30 2.08 0.14 11.10
N LYS A 31 1.02 -0.44 10.52
CA LYS A 31 0.11 -1.38 11.21
C LYS A 31 0.82 -2.59 11.82
N VAL A 32 1.91 -3.07 11.19
CA VAL A 32 2.71 -4.20 11.69
C VAL A 32 3.99 -3.69 12.35
N PRO A 33 4.22 -3.96 13.66
CA PRO A 33 5.38 -3.42 14.38
C PRO A 33 6.73 -3.74 13.74
N ALA A 34 6.89 -4.96 13.21
CA ALA A 34 8.12 -5.36 12.52
C ALA A 34 8.41 -4.49 11.29
N ASN A 35 7.39 -4.03 10.58
CA ASN A 35 7.57 -3.15 9.43
C ASN A 35 7.98 -1.74 9.87
N ALA A 36 7.39 -1.21 10.95
CA ALA A 36 7.77 0.07 11.52
C ALA A 36 9.26 0.11 11.94
N SER A 37 9.75 -0.97 12.57
CA SER A 37 11.17 -1.10 12.93
C SER A 37 12.06 -1.11 11.68
N ARG A 38 11.73 -1.91 10.66
CA ARG A 38 12.50 -1.99 9.41
C ARG A 38 12.53 -0.67 8.64
N LEU A 39 11.39 0.01 8.56
CA LEU A 39 11.30 1.31 7.90
C LEU A 39 12.12 2.38 8.64
N SER A 40 12.10 2.34 9.98
CA SER A 40 12.91 3.26 10.79
C SER A 40 14.40 3.06 10.55
N GLU A 41 14.86 1.80 10.55
CA GLU A 41 16.25 1.46 10.24
C GLU A 41 16.64 1.86 8.81
N SER A 42 15.82 1.52 7.82
CA SER A 42 16.04 1.89 6.42
C SER A 42 16.13 3.40 6.23
N ARG A 43 15.26 4.18 6.90
CA ARG A 43 15.32 5.65 6.88
C ARG A 43 16.61 6.18 7.50
N GLN A 44 17.06 5.60 8.61
CA GLN A 44 18.32 5.99 9.24
C GLN A 44 19.53 5.71 8.34
N GLN A 45 19.58 4.53 7.72
CA GLN A 45 20.63 4.15 6.77
C GLN A 45 20.64 5.10 5.57
N SER A 46 19.47 5.38 4.98
CA SER A 46 19.35 6.33 3.86
C SER A 46 19.83 7.73 4.23
N ASN A 47 19.46 8.23 5.42
CA ASN A 47 19.90 9.56 5.89
C ASN A 47 21.41 9.61 6.17
N ALA A 48 22.01 8.48 6.55
CA ALA A 48 23.45 8.33 6.73
C ALA A 48 24.21 8.12 5.40
N GLY A 49 23.50 8.09 4.25
CA GLY A 49 24.09 7.80 2.94
C GLY A 49 24.44 6.33 2.73
N ILE A 50 23.99 5.44 3.62
CA ILE A 50 24.22 3.99 3.53
C ILE A 50 23.09 3.41 2.69
N LEU A 51 23.26 3.46 1.37
CA LEU A 51 22.35 2.86 0.41
C LEU A 51 22.99 1.59 -0.15
N LYS A 52 22.21 0.51 -0.17
CA LYS A 52 22.58 -0.72 -0.87
C LYS A 52 21.70 -0.82 -2.09
N GLU A 53 22.29 -0.68 -3.27
CA GLU A 53 21.61 -0.93 -4.53
C GLU A 53 21.73 -2.43 -4.84
N PRO A 54 20.65 -3.21 -4.71
CA PRO A 54 20.68 -4.61 -5.10
C PRO A 54 20.69 -4.70 -6.63
N GLU A 55 21.53 -5.57 -7.17
CA GLU A 55 21.45 -5.96 -8.57
C GLU A 55 20.06 -6.56 -8.83
N LEU A 56 19.31 -5.97 -9.78
CA LEU A 56 18.01 -6.47 -10.16
C LEU A 56 18.20 -7.75 -10.98
N SER A 57 18.05 -8.90 -10.33
CA SER A 57 18.07 -10.18 -11.03
C SER A 57 16.72 -10.43 -11.73
N GLU A 58 16.75 -10.64 -13.04
CA GLU A 58 15.59 -11.03 -13.86
C GLU A 58 15.01 -12.41 -13.43
N SER A 59 15.83 -13.24 -12.77
CA SER A 59 15.44 -14.58 -12.31
C SER A 59 14.60 -14.58 -11.03
N GLY A 60 14.65 -13.51 -10.22
CA GLY A 60 13.95 -13.43 -8.93
C GLY A 60 12.43 -13.23 -9.02
N TRP A 61 11.93 -12.69 -10.14
CA TRP A 61 10.51 -12.39 -10.36
C TRP A 61 9.80 -13.40 -11.27
N SER A 62 10.50 -14.44 -11.73
CA SER A 62 10.05 -15.37 -12.78
C SER A 62 8.87 -16.29 -12.38
N SER A 63 8.58 -16.47 -11.09
CA SER A 63 7.47 -17.33 -10.62
C SER A 63 6.12 -16.65 -10.39
N HIS A 64 6.00 -15.31 -10.55
CA HIS A 64 4.77 -14.56 -10.23
C HIS A 64 3.99 -14.01 -11.44
N ARG A 65 4.28 -14.47 -12.66
CA ARG A 65 3.48 -14.11 -13.85
C ARG A 65 2.18 -14.91 -14.02
N MET A 66 1.96 -15.98 -13.24
CA MET A 66 0.77 -16.86 -13.42
C MET A 66 -0.52 -16.41 -12.71
N VAL A 67 -0.55 -15.32 -11.92
CA VAL A 67 -1.76 -14.96 -11.14
C VAL A 67 -2.61 -13.85 -11.77
N GLN A 68 -2.08 -13.09 -12.74
CA GLN A 68 -2.81 -11.95 -13.31
C GLN A 68 -3.73 -12.28 -14.50
N GLU A 69 -3.67 -13.49 -15.07
CA GLU A 69 -4.53 -13.87 -16.23
C GLU A 69 -5.97 -14.28 -15.84
N ASN A 70 -6.28 -14.52 -14.57
CA ASN A 70 -7.60 -15.04 -14.15
C ASN A 70 -8.69 -13.98 -13.90
N HIS A 71 -8.42 -12.69 -14.10
CA HIS A 71 -9.43 -11.64 -13.88
C HIS A 71 -10.33 -11.32 -15.10
N GLN A 72 -10.23 -12.08 -16.20
CA GLN A 72 -11.05 -11.87 -17.41
C GLN A 72 -11.97 -13.04 -17.79
N GLY A 73 -12.14 -14.04 -16.92
CA GLY A 73 -13.12 -15.12 -17.12
C GLY A 73 -14.42 -14.84 -16.37
N ALA A 74 -15.54 -14.68 -17.08
CA ALA A 74 -16.87 -14.65 -16.48
C ALA A 74 -17.11 -15.90 -15.61
N PRO A 75 -17.79 -15.81 -14.45
CA PRO A 75 -18.02 -16.97 -13.59
C PRO A 75 -18.85 -18.04 -14.33
N PRO A 76 -18.55 -19.34 -14.16
CA PRO A 76 -19.34 -20.39 -14.80
C PRO A 76 -20.77 -20.36 -14.26
N ARG A 77 -21.75 -20.30 -15.17
CA ARG A 77 -23.16 -20.50 -14.83
C ARG A 77 -23.35 -21.93 -14.35
N LEU A 78 -23.51 -22.12 -13.04
CA LEU A 78 -23.92 -23.39 -12.47
C LEU A 78 -25.32 -23.74 -13.01
N SER A 79 -25.39 -24.75 -13.87
CA SER A 79 -26.65 -25.39 -14.27
C SER A 79 -27.12 -26.27 -13.13
N CYS A 80 -28.14 -25.85 -12.40
CA CYS A 80 -28.90 -26.72 -11.51
C CYS A 80 -29.70 -27.70 -12.39
N ALA A 81 -29.25 -28.95 -12.50
CA ALA A 81 -30.07 -30.04 -13.01
C ALA A 81 -30.61 -30.81 -11.80
N GLY A 82 -31.94 -30.98 -11.78
CA GLY A 82 -32.68 -31.77 -10.79
C GLY A 82 -32.72 -33.26 -11.10
#